data_AF-A1Y1H9-F1
#
_entry.id   AF-A1Y1H9-F1
#
_cell.length_a   1.000
_cell.length_b   1.000
_cell.length_c   1.000
_cell.angle_alpha   90.00
_cell.angle_beta   90.00
_cell.angle_gamma   90.00
#
_symmetry.space_group_name_H-M   'P 1'
#
loop_
_entity.id
_entity.type
_entity.pdbx_description
1 polymer ?
#
loop_
_entity_poly.entity_id
_entity_poly.type
_entity_poly.pdbx_seq_one_letter_code
_entity_poly.pdbx_strand_id
1 'polypeptide(L)'
;VPKGRIIEIFGPESSGKTTLTLHLIAEAQKKDGTCAFIDAEHALDPAYAKKLGVNIDELIISQPDTGEQALEIADTLIRSGGIDMIIIDSVAALVPKSEIEGEMGDAQMASQARLMSQALRKLTASINRTNCITVFINQIRMKIGVMFGSPETTTGGNAL
;
A
#
# COMPACT_ATOMS: atom_id res chain seq x y z
N VAL A 1 -13.67 6.10 6.54
CA VAL A 1 -13.51 4.90 5.69
C VAL A 1 -13.90 3.64 6.47
N PRO A 2 -14.38 2.55 5.83
CA PRO A 2 -14.92 1.37 6.53
C PRO A 2 -13.81 0.54 7.21
N LYS A 3 -14.04 0.13 8.46
CA LYS A 3 -13.15 -0.77 9.21
C LYS A 3 -13.16 -2.19 8.64
N GLY A 4 -12.04 -2.90 8.79
CA GLY A 4 -11.91 -4.31 8.36
C GLY A 4 -12.02 -4.52 6.86
N ARG A 5 -11.61 -3.51 6.07
CA ARG A 5 -11.69 -3.51 4.61
C ARG A 5 -10.39 -3.01 3.97
N ILE A 6 -10.18 -3.48 2.75
CA ILE A 6 -9.14 -2.99 1.84
C ILE A 6 -9.70 -1.83 1.04
N ILE A 7 -8.89 -0.80 0.86
CA ILE A 7 -9.20 0.41 0.11
C ILE A 7 -8.04 0.66 -0.85
N GLU A 8 -8.35 0.96 -2.10
CA GLU A 8 -7.35 1.43 -3.07
C GLU A 8 -7.54 2.93 -3.31
N ILE A 9 -6.45 3.69 -3.22
CA ILE A 9 -6.39 5.09 -3.63
C ILE A 9 -5.39 5.18 -4.77
N PHE A 10 -5.89 5.42 -5.98
CA PHE A 10 -5.05 5.50 -7.18
C PHE A 10 -5.26 6.81 -7.92
N GLY A 11 -4.28 7.16 -8.75
CA GLY A 11 -4.27 8.42 -9.48
C GLY A 11 -2.89 8.73 -10.08
N PRO A 12 -2.81 9.78 -10.91
CA PRO A 12 -1.55 10.25 -11.47
C PRO A 12 -0.52 10.59 -10.38
N GLU A 13 0.76 10.65 -10.75
CA GLU A 13 1.78 11.21 -9.87
C GLU A 13 1.39 12.63 -9.43
N SER A 14 1.74 12.98 -8.19
CA SER A 14 1.42 14.28 -7.59
C SER A 14 -0.09 14.63 -7.50
N SER A 15 -1.00 13.67 -7.69
CA SER A 15 -2.45 13.90 -7.55
C SER A 15 -2.95 14.01 -6.10
N GLY A 16 -2.03 14.02 -5.11
CA GLY A 16 -2.36 14.13 -3.69
C GLY A 16 -2.67 12.81 -2.97
N LYS A 17 -2.37 11.64 -3.55
CA LYS A 17 -2.64 10.31 -2.95
C LYS A 17 -2.07 10.18 -1.54
N THR A 18 -0.75 10.39 -1.39
CA THR A 18 -0.06 10.34 -0.10
C THR A 18 -0.55 11.43 0.85
N THR A 19 -0.90 12.62 0.35
CA THR A 19 -1.49 13.68 1.19
C THR A 19 -2.84 13.24 1.77
N LEU A 20 -3.69 12.62 0.96
CA LEU A 20 -4.98 12.09 1.41
C LEU A 20 -4.82 10.98 2.46
N THR A 21 -3.87 10.06 2.28
CA THR A 21 -3.62 8.99 3.26
C THR A 21 -3.01 9.52 4.56
N LEU A 22 -2.16 10.54 4.52
CA LEU A 22 -1.67 11.20 5.73
C LEU A 22 -2.80 11.89 6.50
N HIS A 23 -3.79 12.48 5.82
CA HIS A 23 -5.00 12.96 6.48
C HIS A 23 -5.83 11.82 7.11
N LEU A 24 -5.94 10.66 6.46
CA LEU A 24 -6.60 9.49 7.05
C LEU A 24 -5.90 9.02 8.33
N ILE A 25 -4.56 8.99 8.33
CA ILE A 25 -3.76 8.67 9.51
C ILE A 25 -4.01 9.69 10.63
N ALA A 26 -3.91 11.00 10.32
CA ALA A 26 -4.12 12.05 11.31
C ALA A 26 -5.51 11.94 11.97
N GLU A 27 -6.56 11.66 11.19
CA GLU A 27 -7.92 11.47 11.71
C GLU A 27 -8.11 10.16 12.49
N ALA A 28 -7.34 9.12 12.18
CA ALA A 28 -7.33 7.88 12.95
C ALA A 28 -6.60 8.06 14.30
N GLN A 29 -5.44 8.70 14.30
CA GLN A 29 -4.68 9.01 15.52
C GLN A 29 -5.44 9.94 16.47
N LYS A 30 -6.19 10.92 15.96
CA LYS A 30 -7.09 11.78 16.78
C LYS A 30 -8.18 11.00 17.52
N LYS A 31 -8.45 9.75 17.11
CA LYS A 31 -9.41 8.85 17.74
C LYS A 31 -8.70 7.75 18.53
N ASP A 32 -7.47 8.04 18.97
CA ASP A 32 -6.58 7.13 19.69
C ASP A 32 -6.25 5.85 18.91
N GLY A 33 -6.37 5.90 17.57
CA GLY A 33 -6.10 4.77 16.69
C GLY A 33 -4.62 4.63 16.37
N THR A 34 -4.10 3.42 16.44
CA THR A 34 -2.69 3.13 16.11
C THR A 34 -2.53 2.93 14.60
N CYS A 35 -1.59 3.65 14.00
CA CYS A 35 -1.38 3.66 12.56
C CYS A 35 0.01 3.13 12.17
N ALA A 36 0.09 2.50 11.00
CA ALA A 36 1.34 2.11 10.37
C ALA A 36 1.41 2.59 8.92
N PHE A 37 2.62 2.89 8.46
CA PHE A 37 2.92 3.31 7.09
C PHE A 37 4.06 2.44 6.53
N ILE A 38 3.76 1.67 5.49
CA ILE A 38 4.72 0.88 4.74
C ILE A 38 5.13 1.72 3.53
N ASP A 39 6.28 2.38 3.63
CA ASP A 39 6.86 3.27 2.64
C ASP A 39 7.77 2.47 1.70
N ALA A 40 7.16 1.79 0.73
CA ALA A 40 7.87 1.08 -0.33
C ALA A 40 8.46 2.05 -1.40
N GLU A 41 7.91 3.26 -1.54
CA GLU A 41 8.46 4.29 -2.45
C GLU A 41 9.66 5.05 -1.84
N HIS A 42 9.93 4.87 -0.54
CA HIS A 42 11.01 5.56 0.20
C HIS A 42 10.90 7.10 0.08
N ALA A 43 9.66 7.60 0.04
CA ALA A 43 9.35 8.98 -0.34
C ALA A 43 8.58 9.75 0.75
N LEU A 44 8.30 9.13 1.90
CA LEU A 44 7.58 9.81 2.98
C LEU A 44 8.43 10.94 3.59
N ASP A 45 7.90 12.16 3.61
CA ASP A 45 8.48 13.31 4.33
C ASP A 45 7.81 13.46 5.71
N PRO A 46 8.53 13.16 6.82
CA PRO A 46 7.99 13.29 8.17
C PRO A 46 7.63 14.72 8.55
N ALA A 47 8.36 15.72 8.04
CA ALA A 47 8.09 17.13 8.33
C ALA A 47 6.80 17.60 7.67
N TYR A 48 6.53 17.15 6.44
CA TYR A 48 5.27 17.38 5.77
C TYR A 48 4.11 16.66 6.46
N ALA A 49 4.27 15.38 6.79
CA ALA A 49 3.26 14.61 7.52
C ALA A 49 2.88 15.25 8.86
N LYS A 50 3.86 15.76 9.62
CA LYS A 50 3.62 16.51 10.87
C LYS A 50 2.79 17.77 10.64
N LYS A 51 3.04 18.52 9.56
CA LYS A 51 2.24 19.70 9.19
C LYS A 51 0.78 19.35 8.86
N LEU A 52 0.53 18.14 8.36
CA LEU A 52 -0.82 17.63 8.11
C LEU A 52 -1.54 17.09 9.36
N GLY A 53 -0.86 17.11 10.52
CA GLY A 53 -1.44 16.72 11.81
C GLY A 53 -1.22 15.25 12.18
N VAL A 54 -0.31 14.56 11.47
CA VAL A 54 0.12 13.21 11.87
C VAL A 54 1.02 13.31 13.10
N ASN A 55 0.75 12.48 14.10
CA ASN A 55 1.68 12.24 15.20
C ASN A 55 2.78 11.28 14.73
N ILE A 56 3.92 11.85 14.32
CA ILE A 56 5.06 11.09 13.79
C ILE A 56 5.71 10.21 14.86
N ASP A 57 5.70 10.63 16.12
CA ASP A 57 6.35 9.90 17.21
C ASP A 57 5.63 8.57 17.52
N GLU A 58 4.34 8.48 17.19
CA GLU A 58 3.50 7.28 17.36
C GLU A 58 3.23 6.53 16.04
N LEU A 59 3.63 7.08 14.89
CA LEU A 59 3.43 6.43 13.60
C LEU A 59 4.48 5.33 13.41
N ILE A 60 4.03 4.09 13.25
CA ILE A 60 4.93 2.98 12.89
C ILE A 60 5.29 3.11 11.41
N ILE A 61 6.56 3.30 11.10
CA ILE A 61 7.06 3.42 9.73
C ILE A 61 7.95 2.23 9.41
N SER A 62 7.76 1.63 8.24
CA SER A 62 8.63 0.59 7.71
C SER A 62 8.99 0.90 6.26
N GLN A 63 10.28 0.80 5.95
CA GLN A 63 10.84 0.92 4.60
C GLN A 63 11.38 -0.45 4.18
N PRO A 64 10.58 -1.25 3.47
CA PRO A 64 10.98 -2.58 3.04
C PRO A 64 11.89 -2.53 1.79
N ASP A 65 12.70 -3.57 1.63
CA ASP A 65 13.57 -3.81 0.49
C ASP A 65 12.84 -4.56 -0.64
N THR A 66 11.83 -5.40 -0.31
CA THR A 66 11.07 -6.18 -1.31
C THR A 66 9.57 -6.14 -1.08
N GLY A 67 8.80 -6.43 -2.13
CA GLY A 67 7.34 -6.52 -2.06
C GLY A 67 6.85 -7.62 -1.11
N GLU A 68 7.51 -8.78 -1.06
CA GLU A 68 7.21 -9.84 -0.09
C GLU A 68 7.39 -9.35 1.34
N GLN A 69 8.52 -8.71 1.63
CA GLN A 69 8.83 -8.18 2.97
C GLN A 69 7.79 -7.14 3.38
N ALA A 70 7.45 -6.21 2.50
CA ALA A 70 6.42 -5.19 2.74
C ALA A 70 5.08 -5.82 3.16
N LEU A 71 4.64 -6.83 2.40
CA LEU A 71 3.36 -7.52 2.63
C LEU A 71 3.39 -8.42 3.87
N GLU A 72 4.53 -9.03 4.19
CA GLU A 72 4.72 -9.81 5.43
C GLU A 72 4.72 -8.94 6.69
N ILE A 73 5.36 -7.76 6.63
CA ILE A 73 5.31 -6.78 7.71
C ILE A 73 3.88 -6.32 7.93
N ALA A 74 3.18 -5.92 6.87
CA ALA A 74 1.78 -5.50 6.96
C ALA A 74 0.89 -6.58 7.58
N ASP A 75 1.03 -7.82 7.11
CA ASP A 75 0.27 -8.97 7.58
C ASP A 75 0.56 -9.31 9.06
N THR A 76 1.81 -9.17 9.50
CA THR A 76 2.20 -9.36 10.90
C THR A 76 1.62 -8.28 11.81
N LEU A 77 1.71 -7.02 11.37
CA LEU A 77 1.14 -5.88 12.07
C LEU A 77 -0.38 -5.99 12.21
N ILE A 78 -1.09 -6.32 11.12
CA ILE A 78 -2.54 -6.53 11.15
C ILE A 78 -2.90 -7.67 12.11
N ARG A 79 -2.22 -8.82 12.02
CA ARG A 79 -2.50 -9.97 12.88
C ARG A 79 -2.31 -9.71 14.37
N SER A 80 -1.46 -8.76 14.76
CA SER A 80 -1.26 -8.40 16.16
C SER A 80 -2.55 -7.87 16.81
N GLY A 81 -3.47 -7.33 16.01
CA GLY A 81 -4.70 -6.69 16.50
C GLY A 81 -4.48 -5.31 17.11
N GLY A 82 -3.24 -4.82 17.17
CA GLY A 82 -2.90 -3.52 17.73
C GLY A 82 -2.85 -2.37 16.72
N ILE A 83 -3.17 -2.62 15.43
CA ILE A 83 -3.12 -1.61 14.37
C ILE A 83 -4.53 -1.35 13.83
N ASP A 84 -5.01 -0.11 13.96
CA ASP A 84 -6.31 0.33 13.44
C ASP A 84 -6.27 0.69 11.96
N MET A 85 -5.13 1.20 11.48
CA MET A 85 -4.95 1.60 10.09
C MET A 85 -3.53 1.32 9.59
N ILE A 86 -3.42 0.79 8.37
CA ILE A 86 -2.15 0.61 7.67
C ILE A 86 -2.23 1.17 6.25
N ILE A 87 -1.24 1.97 5.88
CA ILE A 87 -1.06 2.48 4.52
C ILE A 87 0.11 1.75 3.87
N ILE A 88 -0.03 1.35 2.61
CA ILE A 88 1.03 0.77 1.79
C ILE A 88 1.24 1.69 0.58
N ASP A 89 2.36 2.41 0.57
CA ASP A 89 2.75 3.37 -0.46
C ASP A 89 4.01 2.90 -1.19
N SER A 90 3.93 2.32 -2.39
CA SER A 90 2.74 2.04 -3.20
C SER A 90 2.79 0.64 -3.78
N VAL A 91 1.66 0.15 -4.32
CA VAL A 91 1.59 -1.16 -5.00
C VAL A 91 2.62 -1.26 -6.12
N ALA A 92 2.86 -0.16 -6.85
CA ALA A 92 3.81 -0.14 -7.95
C ALA A 92 5.25 -0.41 -7.49
N ALA A 93 5.59 -0.02 -6.25
CA ALA A 93 6.88 -0.22 -5.63
C ALA A 93 7.02 -1.58 -4.90
N LEU A 94 5.96 -2.41 -4.87
CA LEU A 94 6.04 -3.78 -4.34
C LEU A 94 6.71 -4.70 -5.37
N VAL A 95 8.02 -4.54 -5.53
CA VAL A 95 8.82 -5.31 -6.49
C VAL A 95 9.19 -6.67 -5.87
N PRO A 96 8.87 -7.80 -6.52
CA PRO A 96 9.23 -9.12 -6.02
C PRO A 96 10.74 -9.28 -5.88
N LYS A 97 11.18 -10.01 -4.86
CA LYS A 97 12.61 -10.27 -4.62
C LYS A 97 13.32 -10.84 -5.85
N SER A 98 12.68 -11.75 -6.57
CA SER A 98 13.24 -12.34 -7.79
C SER A 98 13.53 -11.31 -8.88
N GLU A 99 12.77 -10.22 -8.93
CA GLU A 99 12.92 -9.17 -9.93
C GLU A 99 14.05 -8.21 -9.54
N ILE A 100 14.24 -7.95 -8.24
CA ILE A 100 15.35 -7.17 -7.70
C ILE A 100 16.69 -7.90 -7.90
N GLU A 101 16.72 -9.21 -7.70
CA GLU A 101 17.92 -10.05 -7.86
C GLU A 101 18.19 -10.46 -9.32
N GLY A 102 17.23 -10.25 -10.22
CA GLY A 102 17.34 -10.58 -11.64
C GLY A 102 18.10 -9.54 -12.46
N GLU A 103 18.38 -9.83 -13.72
CA GLU A 103 19.01 -8.88 -14.63
C GLU A 103 17.96 -7.98 -15.32
N MET A 104 18.34 -6.74 -15.62
CA MET A 104 17.47 -5.83 -16.38
C MET A 104 17.20 -6.42 -17.76
N GLY A 105 15.92 -6.73 -18.03
CA GLY A 105 15.49 -7.37 -19.28
C GLY A 105 15.03 -8.81 -19.11
N ASP A 106 15.22 -9.41 -17.93
CA ASP A 106 14.67 -10.73 -17.63
C ASP A 106 13.14 -10.73 -17.67
N ALA A 107 12.58 -11.71 -18.37
CA ALA A 107 11.13 -11.84 -18.50
C ALA A 107 10.51 -12.40 -17.20
N GLN A 108 10.05 -11.53 -16.31
CA GLN A 108 9.29 -11.91 -15.12
C GLN A 108 7.80 -11.58 -15.29
N MET A 109 7.16 -12.28 -16.23
CA MET A 109 5.77 -12.01 -16.60
C MET A 109 4.83 -12.17 -15.39
N ALA A 110 4.10 -11.09 -15.07
CA ALA A 110 3.07 -11.03 -14.03
C ALA A 110 3.54 -11.41 -12.61
N SER A 111 4.84 -11.25 -12.32
CA SER A 111 5.45 -11.49 -11.00
C SER A 111 4.69 -10.75 -9.89
N GLN A 112 4.52 -9.44 -10.03
CA GLN A 112 3.85 -8.57 -9.08
C GLN A 112 2.36 -8.91 -8.91
N ALA A 113 1.65 -9.22 -10.02
CA ALA A 113 0.24 -9.60 -9.96
C ALA A 113 0.00 -10.90 -9.18
N ARG A 114 0.92 -11.87 -9.32
CA ARG A 114 0.89 -13.11 -8.55
C ARG A 114 1.17 -12.87 -7.07
N LEU A 115 2.17 -12.05 -6.75
CA LEU A 115 2.48 -11.65 -5.38
C LEU A 115 1.25 -11.01 -4.69
N MET A 116 0.65 -10.01 -5.33
CA MET A 116 -0.56 -9.34 -4.82
C MET A 116 -1.72 -10.31 -4.64
N SER A 117 -1.98 -11.20 -5.62
CA SER A 117 -3.05 -12.20 -5.53
C SER A 117 -2.89 -13.15 -4.34
N GLN A 118 -1.65 -13.53 -4.03
CA GLN A 118 -1.36 -14.40 -2.87
C GLN A 118 -1.48 -13.62 -1.56
N ALA A 119 -0.91 -12.43 -1.49
CA ALA A 119 -0.91 -11.61 -0.28
C ALA A 119 -2.32 -11.16 0.11
N LEU A 120 -3.12 -10.65 -0.83
CA LEU A 120 -4.49 -10.20 -0.56
C LEU A 120 -5.38 -11.33 -0.05
N ARG A 121 -5.20 -12.56 -0.56
CA ARG A 121 -5.89 -13.75 -0.06
C ARG A 121 -5.61 -14.00 1.42
N LYS A 122 -4.35 -13.81 1.85
CA LYS A 122 -3.93 -13.99 3.25
C LYS A 122 -4.38 -12.82 4.13
N LEU A 123 -4.21 -11.59 3.65
CA LEU A 123 -4.51 -10.35 4.35
C LEU A 123 -6.00 -10.18 4.63
N THR A 124 -6.88 -10.51 3.67
CA THR A 124 -8.32 -10.26 3.77
C THR A 124 -8.94 -10.83 5.05
N ALA A 125 -8.58 -12.07 5.42
CA ALA A 125 -9.08 -12.70 6.63
C ALA A 125 -8.58 -12.00 7.91
N SER A 126 -7.30 -11.65 7.95
CA SER A 126 -6.68 -10.94 9.09
C SER A 126 -7.27 -9.54 9.26
N ILE A 127 -7.44 -8.80 8.16
CA ILE A 127 -8.01 -7.45 8.10
C ILE A 127 -9.44 -7.45 8.65
N ASN A 128 -10.28 -8.39 8.17
CA ASN A 128 -11.67 -8.47 8.63
C ASN A 128 -11.77 -8.79 10.12
N ARG A 129 -10.98 -9.75 10.61
CA ARG A 129 -11.00 -10.17 12.03
C ARG A 129 -10.53 -9.07 12.98
N THR A 130 -9.56 -8.25 12.55
CA THR A 130 -8.93 -7.23 13.40
C THR A 130 -9.58 -5.86 13.26
N ASN A 131 -10.53 -5.72 12.32
CA ASN A 131 -11.13 -4.44 11.94
C ASN A 131 -10.11 -3.38 11.47
N CYS A 132 -8.89 -3.79 11.10
CA CYS A 132 -7.87 -2.90 10.57
C CYS A 132 -8.34 -2.31 9.23
N ILE A 133 -8.10 -1.03 9.02
CA ILE A 133 -8.29 -0.37 7.72
C ILE A 133 -6.98 -0.50 6.95
N THR A 134 -7.01 -1.12 5.77
CA THR A 134 -5.81 -1.28 4.95
C THR A 134 -5.97 -0.48 3.67
N VAL A 135 -5.10 0.50 3.46
CA VAL A 135 -5.12 1.34 2.26
C VAL A 135 -3.90 1.06 1.41
N PHE A 136 -4.12 0.70 0.16
CA PHE A 136 -3.08 0.61 -0.86
C PHE A 136 -3.10 1.89 -1.69
N ILE A 137 -1.94 2.52 -1.83
CA ILE A 137 -1.73 3.57 -2.82
C ILE A 137 -1.30 2.92 -4.12
N ASN A 138 -1.87 3.37 -5.24
CA ASN A 138 -1.52 2.85 -6.55
C ASN A 138 -1.34 3.97 -7.58
N GLN A 139 -0.68 3.64 -8.67
CA GLN A 139 -0.42 4.56 -9.77
C GLN A 139 -1.23 4.12 -10.99
N ILE A 140 -1.67 5.11 -11.78
CA ILE A 140 -2.27 4.83 -13.08
C ILE A 140 -1.16 4.42 -14.08
N ARG A 141 -1.48 3.43 -14.91
CA ARG A 141 -0.73 2.98 -16.08
C ARG A 141 -1.68 2.94 -17.28
N MET A 142 -1.13 2.82 -18.48
CA MET A 142 -1.92 2.68 -19.71
C MET A 142 -1.74 1.29 -20.32
N LYS A 143 -2.85 0.62 -20.63
CA LYS A 143 -2.85 -0.61 -21.42
C LYS A 143 -2.66 -0.29 -22.90
N ILE A 144 -1.61 -0.84 -23.49
CA ILE A 144 -1.36 -0.73 -24.93
C ILE A 144 -2.36 -1.64 -25.67
N GLY A 145 -2.93 -1.15 -26.77
CA GLY A 145 -3.80 -1.94 -27.66
C GLY A 145 -5.30 -1.91 -27.31
N VAL A 146 -5.75 -1.03 -26.41
CA VAL A 146 -7.18 -0.83 -26.15
C VAL A 146 -7.79 -0.01 -27.29
N MET A 147 -8.70 -0.62 -28.05
CA MET A 147 -9.42 0.05 -29.16
C MET A 147 -10.73 0.74 -28.73
N PHE A 148 -11.32 0.33 -27.60
CA PHE A 148 -12.55 0.89 -27.05
C PHE A 148 -12.50 0.93 -25.52
N GLY A 149 -12.98 2.03 -24.92
CA GLY A 149 -12.97 2.25 -23.46
C GLY A 149 -11.74 3.02 -22.97
N SER A 150 -11.65 3.20 -21.64
CA SER A 150 -10.48 3.84 -21.03
C SER A 150 -9.26 2.92 -21.10
N PRO A 151 -8.08 3.40 -21.54
CA PRO A 151 -6.84 2.63 -21.48
C PRO A 151 -6.23 2.57 -20.08
N GLU A 152 -6.78 3.31 -19.11
CA GLU A 152 -6.23 3.37 -17.76
C GLU A 152 -6.34 2.03 -17.02
N THR A 153 -5.28 1.68 -16.30
CA THR A 153 -5.19 0.50 -15.44
C THR A 153 -4.33 0.80 -14.22
N THR A 154 -4.40 -0.04 -13.19
CA THR A 154 -3.53 0.04 -12.02
C THR A 154 -2.50 -1.10 -12.00
N THR A 155 -1.45 -0.97 -11.18
CA THR A 155 -0.42 -2.01 -11.00
C THR A 155 -0.89 -3.11 -10.04
N GLY A 156 -0.22 -4.27 -10.03
CA GLY A 156 -0.58 -5.37 -9.13
C GLY A 156 -1.67 -6.33 -9.63
N GLY A 157 -2.15 -6.18 -10.87
CA GLY A 157 -3.18 -7.04 -11.45
C GLY A 157 -4.60 -6.75 -10.96
N ASN A 158 -5.54 -7.68 -11.14
CA ASN A 158 -6.97 -7.49 -10.81
C ASN A 158 -7.35 -8.02 -9.42
N ALA A 159 -6.37 -8.27 -8.54
CA ALA A 159 -6.64 -8.89 -7.24
C ALA A 159 -7.04 -7.87 -6.17
N LEU A 160 -6.54 -6.63 -6.30
CA LEU A 160 -6.87 -5.48 -5.47
C LEU A 160 -8.20 -4.87 -5.91
#